data_AF-A0A2H0QRH0-F1
#
_entry.id   AF-A0A2H0QRH0-F1
#
_cell.length_a   1.000
_cell.length_b   1.000
_cell.length_c   1.000
_cell.angle_alpha   90.00
_cell.angle_beta   90.00
_cell.angle_gamma   90.00
#
_symmetry.space_group_name_H-M   'P 1'
#
loop_
_entity.id
_entity.type
_entity.pdbx_description
1 polymer ?
#
loop_
_entity_poly.entity_id
_entity_poly.type
_entity_poly.pdbx_seq_one_letter_code
_entity_poly.pdbx_strand_id
1 'polypeptide(L)' 'MTEMLKEKEDFYYDDQGFMVFTESYLQKRGFCCQSGCRHCPWKFSEKFDPSYPLELQCQNTSGDVIDFDDEDDF' A
#
# COMPACT_ATOMS: atom_id res chain seq x y z
N MET A 1 -2.22 3.25 -21.60
CA MET A 1 -3.58 2.75 -21.85
C MET A 1 -4.49 3.56 -20.93
N THR A 2 -5.39 4.35 -21.49
CA THR A 2 -6.19 5.33 -20.75
C THR A 2 -7.29 4.60 -20.00
N GLU A 3 -7.07 4.32 -18.73
CA GLU A 3 -8.04 3.62 -17.90
C GLU A 3 -9.19 4.59 -17.56
N MET A 4 -10.39 4.27 -18.04
CA MET A 4 -11.60 5.02 -17.71
C MET A 4 -12.02 4.60 -16.30
N LEU A 5 -11.83 5.49 -15.32
CA LEU A 5 -12.36 5.26 -13.97
C LEU A 5 -13.88 5.16 -14.04
N LYS A 6 -14.46 4.13 -13.41
CA LYS A 6 -15.91 3.98 -13.29
C LYS A 6 -16.41 4.46 -11.94
N GLU A 7 -17.37 5.37 -11.97
CA GLU A 7 -18.13 5.77 -10.78
C GLU A 7 -18.84 4.55 -10.18
N LYS A 8 -18.79 4.41 -8.85
CA LYS A 8 -19.24 3.26 -8.02
C LYS A 8 -18.33 2.03 -8.00
N GLU A 9 -17.41 1.87 -8.95
CA GLU A 9 -16.45 0.76 -8.96
C GLU A 9 -15.11 1.23 -8.38
N ASP A 10 -14.56 2.31 -8.94
CA ASP A 10 -13.22 2.83 -8.60
C ASP A 10 -13.29 3.96 -7.54
N PHE A 11 -14.35 4.74 -7.56
CA PHE A 11 -14.56 5.82 -6.60
C PHE A 11 -16.06 6.11 -6.43
N TYR A 12 -16.42 6.69 -5.29
CA TYR A 12 -17.75 7.21 -5.03
C TYR A 12 -17.65 8.61 -4.43
N TYR A 13 -18.73 9.38 -4.55
CA TYR A 13 -18.87 10.64 -3.85
C TYR A 13 -19.63 10.41 -2.54
N ASP A 14 -19.07 10.90 -1.45
CA ASP A 14 -19.76 10.93 -0.16
C ASP A 14 -20.83 12.04 -0.17
N ASP A 15 -21.74 12.05 0.81
CA ASP A 15 -22.80 13.06 0.95
C ASP A 15 -22.21 14.48 1.08
N GLN A 16 -20.99 14.59 1.59
CA GLN A 16 -20.24 15.84 1.67
C GLN A 16 -19.61 16.29 0.33
N GLY A 17 -19.77 15.53 -0.75
CA GLY A 17 -19.20 15.82 -2.07
C GLY A 17 -17.71 15.49 -2.20
N PHE A 18 -17.13 14.76 -1.25
CA PHE A 18 -15.73 14.31 -1.33
C PHE A 18 -15.62 13.05 -2.21
N MET A 19 -14.60 13.03 -3.07
CA MET A 19 -14.25 11.85 -3.87
C MET A 19 -13.52 10.84 -2.98
N VAL A 20 -14.14 9.69 -2.76
CA VAL A 20 -13.56 8.58 -1.98
C VAL A 20 -13.20 7.44 -2.92
N PHE A 21 -11.90 7.12 -2.98
CA PHE A 21 -11.42 5.98 -3.75
C PHE A 21 -11.70 4.65 -3.04
N THR A 22 -12.06 3.64 -3.83
CA THR A 22 -12.27 2.27 -3.35
C THR A 22 -10.97 1.48 -3.34
N GLU A 23 -11.01 0.31 -2.70
CA GLU A 23 -9.90 -0.64 -2.69
C GLU A 23 -9.55 -1.10 -4.12
N SER A 24 -10.56 -1.33 -4.98
CA SER A 24 -10.37 -1.78 -6.36
C SER A 24 -9.55 -0.80 -7.19
N TYR A 25 -9.80 0.50 -7.04
CA TYR A 25 -9.00 1.52 -7.71
C TYR A 25 -7.55 1.53 -7.24
N LEU A 26 -7.33 1.43 -5.93
CA LEU A 26 -5.99 1.39 -5.35
C LEU A 26 -5.22 0.13 -5.81
N GLN A 27 -5.93 -0.99 -5.97
CA GLN A 27 -5.36 -2.23 -6.50
C GLN A 27 -5.00 -2.12 -7.99
N LYS A 28 -5.88 -1.55 -8.83
CA LYS A 28 -5.59 -1.26 -10.25
C LYS A 28 -4.40 -0.31 -10.42
N ARG A 29 -4.28 0.68 -9.53
CA ARG A 29 -3.15 1.63 -9.50
C ARG A 29 -1.81 0.93 -9.24
N GLY A 30 -1.81 -0.20 -8.54
CA GLY A 30 -0.61 -1.03 -8.33
C GLY A 30 0.46 -0.42 -7.41
N PHE A 31 0.18 0.70 -6.72
CA PHE A 31 1.14 1.37 -5.83
C PHE A 31 0.48 1.84 -4.52
N CYS A 32 1.15 1.59 -3.40
CA CYS A 32 0.73 2.04 -2.08
C CYS A 32 1.33 3.43 -1.77
N CYS A 33 0.46 4.42 -1.52
CA CYS A 33 0.86 5.77 -1.16
C CYS A 33 1.31 5.95 0.31
N GLN A 34 1.33 4.87 1.11
CA GLN A 34 1.73 4.87 2.53
C GLN A 34 1.01 5.92 3.42
N SER A 35 -0.14 6.42 2.97
CA SER A 35 -0.89 7.48 3.67
C SER A 35 -1.86 6.94 4.73
N GLY A 36 -1.89 5.62 4.97
CA GLY A 36 -2.76 5.02 5.99
C GLY A 36 -4.27 5.09 5.68
N CYS A 37 -4.65 4.99 4.40
CA CYS A 37 -6.05 5.08 3.98
C CYS A 37 -6.90 3.93 4.54
N ARG A 38 -8.18 4.18 4.85
CA ARG A 38 -9.08 3.15 5.39
C ARG A 38 -9.42 2.02 4.40
N HIS A 39 -9.48 2.31 3.10
CA HIS A 39 -9.73 1.33 2.03
C HIS A 39 -8.44 0.79 1.42
N CYS A 40 -7.33 0.78 2.19
CA CYS A 40 -6.05 0.33 1.68
C CYS A 40 -6.02 -1.19 1.50
N PRO A 41 -5.83 -1.72 0.28
CA PRO A 41 -5.75 -3.17 0.05
C PRO A 41 -4.58 -3.81 0.80
N TRP A 42 -3.51 -3.04 1.03
CA TRP A 42 -2.29 -3.49 1.71
C TRP A 42 -2.35 -3.35 3.23
N LYS A 43 -3.46 -2.85 3.81
CA LYS A 43 -3.65 -2.66 5.26
C LYS A 43 -2.52 -1.91 5.95
N PHE A 44 -2.00 -0.86 5.31
CA PHE A 44 -0.87 -0.09 5.82
C PHE A 44 -1.15 0.56 7.20
N SER A 45 -2.41 0.96 7.45
CA SER A 45 -2.81 1.59 8.71
C SER A 45 -2.71 0.69 9.95
N GLU A 46 -2.74 -0.63 9.79
CA GLU A 46 -2.68 -1.58 10.91
C GLU A 46 -1.24 -1.92 11.32
N LYS A 47 -0.27 -1.60 10.45
CA LYS A 47 1.15 -2.00 10.59
C LYS A 47 2.11 -0.82 10.72
N PHE A 48 1.58 0.39 10.96
CA PHE A 48 2.42 1.55 11.18
C PHE A 48 3.05 1.49 12.58
N ASP A 49 4.15 0.76 12.67
CA ASP A 49 5.03 0.79 13.82
C ASP A 49 6.02 1.94 13.60
N PRO A 50 5.93 3.06 14.36
CA PRO A 50 6.87 4.19 14.22
C PRO A 50 8.33 3.79 14.50
N SER A 51 8.50 2.62 15.11
CA SER A 51 9.75 1.91 15.37
C SER A 51 10.49 1.46 14.10
N TYR A 52 9.75 1.19 13.01
CA TYR A 52 10.32 0.65 11.76
C TYR A 52 10.55 1.76 10.72
N PRO A 53 11.61 1.71 9.90
CA PRO A 53 11.85 2.70 8.85
C PRO A 53 10.78 2.62 7.75
N LEU A 54 10.34 3.78 7.23
CA LEU A 54 9.28 3.91 6.20
C LEU A 54 9.54 3.08 4.94
N GLU A 55 10.82 2.85 4.62
CA GLU A 55 11.28 2.06 3.46
C GLU A 55 10.92 0.57 3.56
N LEU A 56 10.79 0.04 4.78
CA LEU A 56 10.44 -1.37 5.04
C LEU A 56 8.93 -1.57 5.26
N GLN A 57 8.16 -0.51 5.46
CA GLN A 57 6.75 -0.59 5.87
C GLN A 57 5.79 -1.02 4.75
N CYS A 58 6.23 -1.12 3.49
CA CYS A 58 5.41 -1.61 2.37
C CYS A 58 6.00 -2.82 1.62
N GLN A 59 7.15 -3.35 2.05
CA GLN A 59 7.79 -4.50 1.41
C GLN A 59 7.22 -5.81 1.98
N ASN A 60 5.93 -6.03 1.76
CA ASN A 60 5.34 -7.36 1.96
C ASN A 60 5.60 -8.25 0.73
N THR A 61 6.79 -8.18 0.13
CA THR A 61 7.25 -9.20 -0.81
C THR A 61 8.07 -10.17 0.01
N SER A 62 7.39 -11.24 0.43
CA SER A 62 7.94 -12.51 0.88
C SER A 62 9.46 -12.57 1.03
N GLY A 63 9.94 -12.44 2.26
CA GLY A 63 11.17 -13.04 2.78
C GLY A 63 12.40 -12.96 1.89
N ASP A 64 13.11 -11.84 1.95
CA ASP A 64 14.56 -11.84 1.83
C ASP A 64 15.12 -11.37 3.17
N VAL A 65 15.32 -12.33 4.08
CA VAL A 65 16.39 -12.16 5.05
C VAL A 65 17.66 -12.15 4.23
N ILE A 66 18.26 -10.98 4.10
CA ILE A 66 19.65 -10.90 3.64
C ILE A 66 20.42 -11.54 4.79
N ASP A 67 20.76 -12.81 4.62
CA ASP A 67 21.59 -13.56 5.54
C ASP A 67 22.99 -12.93 5.46
N PHE A 68 23.30 -12.09 6.45
CA PHE A 68 24.58 -11.40 6.59
C PHE A 68 25.65 -12.30 7.23
N ASP A 69 25.43 -13.62 7.31
CA ASP A 69 26.31 -14.62 7.94
C ASP A 69 27.19 -15.35 6.89
N ASP A 70 27.64 -14.65 5.85
CA ASP A 70 28.71 -15.12 4.93
C ASP A 70 29.94 -14.19 4.96
N GLU A 71 30.23 -13.57 6.11
CA GLU A 71 31.56 -13.02 6.40
C GLU A 71 32.06 -13.52 7.77
N ASP A 72 32.49 -14.78 7.79
CA ASP A 72 33.58 -15.30 8.64
C ASP A 72 34.02 -16.61 7.96
N ASP A 73 35.12 -16.71 7.22
CA ASP A 73 36.47 -16.87 7.77
C ASP A 73 37.47 -17.07 6.60
N PHE A 74 38.49 -16.21 6.56
CA PHE A 74 39.84 -16.35 5.97
C PHE A 74 40.06 -17.01 4.59
#